data_AF-A0A969H7R7-F1
#
_entry.id   AF-A0A969H7R7-F1
#
_cell.length_a   1.000
_cell.length_b   1.000
_cell.length_c   1.000
_cell.angle_alpha   90.00
_cell.angle_beta   90.00
_cell.angle_gamma   90.00
#
_symmetry.space_group_name_H-M   'P 1'
#
loop_
_entity.id
_entity.type
_entity.pdbx_description
1 polymer ?
#
loop_
_entity_poly.entity_id
_entity_poly.type
_entity_poly.pdbx_seq_one_letter_code
_entity_poly.pdbx_strand_id
1 'polypeptide(L)'
;MIANVNSPQMKEFMFKFGFKDKDDLFDRGYDKTSKNEFQELKEIMVRFYNSYVFSNPIIILMENKCIKKIARQTINLEDVEDFINKNTLLSFYAWLKQNESVSLGTENLESLNQVVEKSISIASVLGEERAISFINSQYKVSTKQRNLDVADNPSS
;
A
#
# COMPACT_ATOMS: atom_id res chain seq x y z
N MET A 1 12.89 14.97 -10.88
CA MET A 1 12.14 15.92 -11.73
C MET A 1 10.79 16.14 -11.07
N ILE A 2 10.48 17.35 -10.61
CA ILE A 2 9.20 17.65 -9.94
C ILE A 2 8.34 18.37 -10.98
N ALA A 3 7.28 17.72 -11.44
CA ALA A 3 6.35 18.30 -12.41
C ALA A 3 5.23 19.04 -11.67
N ASN A 4 5.06 20.33 -11.95
CA ASN A 4 3.95 21.10 -11.39
C ASN A 4 2.66 20.77 -12.16
N VAL A 5 1.82 19.92 -11.56
CA VAL A 5 0.50 19.52 -12.10
C VAL A 5 -0.51 20.66 -12.23
N ASN A 6 -0.27 21.81 -11.60
CA ASN A 6 -1.10 23.00 -11.75
C ASN A 6 -0.66 23.91 -12.90
N SER A 7 0.48 23.63 -13.55
CA SER A 7 1.00 24.48 -14.63
C SER A 7 0.10 24.44 -15.87
N PRO A 8 -0.05 25.56 -16.62
CA PRO A 8 -0.81 25.58 -17.86
C PRO A 8 -0.35 24.52 -18.87
N GLN A 9 0.97 24.30 -18.95
CA GLN A 9 1.56 23.30 -19.83
C GLN A 9 1.14 21.87 -19.44
N MET A 10 1.07 21.57 -18.14
CA MET A 10 0.62 20.27 -17.67
C MET A 10 -0.88 20.08 -17.88
N LYS A 11 -1.70 21.13 -17.72
CA LYS A 11 -3.14 21.06 -18.04
C LYS A 11 -3.37 20.69 -19.51
N GLU A 12 -2.63 21.33 -20.41
CA GLU A 12 -2.72 21.03 -21.85
C GLU A 12 -2.26 19.60 -22.16
N PHE A 13 -1.19 19.14 -21.51
CA PHE A 13 -0.72 17.77 -21.62
C PHE A 13 -1.76 16.75 -21.13
N MET A 14 -2.31 16.96 -19.93
CA MET A 14 -3.33 16.10 -19.33
C MET A 14 -4.60 15.97 -20.17
N PHE A 15 -5.02 17.06 -20.79
CA PHE A 15 -6.19 17.08 -21.67
C PHE A 15 -6.00 16.16 -22.89
N LYS A 16 -4.78 16.06 -23.43
CA LYS A 16 -4.45 15.13 -24.54
C LYS A 16 -4.63 13.66 -24.15
N PHE A 17 -4.52 13.33 -22.87
CA PHE A 17 -4.75 11.99 -22.32
C PHE A 17 -6.16 11.82 -21.74
N GLY A 18 -7.05 12.80 -21.94
CA GLY A 18 -8.44 12.74 -21.52
C GLY A 18 -8.66 12.93 -20.03
N PHE A 19 -7.74 13.60 -19.32
CA PHE A 19 -7.93 14.05 -17.95
C PHE A 19 -8.45 15.48 -17.93
N LYS A 20 -9.52 15.75 -17.17
CA LYS A 20 -10.12 17.09 -17.09
C LYS A 20 -9.32 18.06 -16.24
N ASP A 21 -8.82 17.59 -15.11
CA ASP A 21 -8.07 18.37 -14.13
C ASP A 21 -7.17 17.46 -13.29
N LYS A 22 -6.41 18.07 -12.36
CA LYS A 22 -5.51 17.35 -11.46
C LYS A 22 -6.26 16.31 -10.61
N ASP A 23 -7.48 16.63 -10.20
CA ASP A 23 -8.24 15.77 -9.29
C ASP A 23 -8.72 14.55 -10.08
N ASP A 24 -9.17 14.72 -11.34
CA ASP A 24 -9.47 13.61 -12.27
C ASP A 24 -8.24 12.74 -12.60
N LEU A 25 -7.04 13.35 -12.69
CA LEU A 25 -5.78 12.62 -12.86
C LEU A 25 -5.45 11.77 -11.62
N PHE A 26 -5.56 12.33 -10.43
CA PHE A 26 -5.31 11.59 -9.20
C PHE A 26 -6.41 10.56 -8.96
N ASP A 27 -7.69 10.89 -9.10
CA ASP A 27 -8.80 9.96 -8.89
C ASP A 27 -8.72 8.75 -9.84
N ARG A 28 -8.42 8.96 -11.14
CA ARG A 28 -8.32 7.87 -12.12
C ARG A 28 -6.95 7.20 -12.15
N GLY A 29 -5.89 7.95 -11.88
CA GLY A 29 -4.51 7.46 -11.89
C GLY A 29 -4.18 6.67 -10.61
N TYR A 30 -4.57 7.18 -9.45
CA TYR A 30 -4.30 6.59 -8.14
C TYR A 30 -5.12 5.31 -7.91
N ASP A 31 -6.39 5.26 -8.37
CA ASP A 31 -7.18 4.02 -8.37
C ASP A 31 -6.51 2.93 -9.25
N LYS A 32 -5.80 3.30 -10.33
CA LYS A 32 -5.03 2.34 -11.16
C LYS A 32 -3.73 1.89 -10.49
N THR A 33 -3.04 2.76 -9.74
CA THR A 33 -1.84 2.39 -8.98
C THR A 33 -2.16 1.33 -7.92
N SER A 34 -3.34 1.43 -7.31
CA SER A 34 -3.78 0.55 -6.22
C SER A 34 -3.85 -0.95 -6.56
N LYS A 35 -3.99 -1.31 -7.84
CA LYS A 35 -3.95 -2.72 -8.27
C LYS A 35 -2.54 -3.30 -8.27
N ASN A 36 -1.52 -2.48 -8.49
CA ASN A 36 -0.13 -2.90 -8.51
C ASN A 36 0.53 -2.76 -7.14
N GLU A 37 0.01 -1.90 -6.26
CA GLU A 37 0.56 -1.68 -4.90
C GLU A 37 0.68 -2.96 -4.08
N PHE A 38 -0.27 -3.88 -4.18
CA PHE A 38 -0.21 -5.14 -3.43
C PHE A 38 0.89 -6.08 -3.96
N GLN A 39 1.13 -6.07 -5.28
CA GLN A 39 2.23 -6.81 -5.90
C GLN A 39 3.58 -6.16 -5.56
N GLU A 40 3.67 -4.83 -5.67
CA GLU A 40 4.85 -4.06 -5.28
C GLU A 40 5.21 -4.28 -3.81
N LEU A 41 4.20 -4.42 -2.94
CA LEU A 41 4.40 -4.76 -1.53
C LEU A 41 5.09 -6.12 -1.38
N LYS A 42 4.62 -7.16 -2.07
CA LYS A 42 5.26 -8.48 -2.08
C LYS A 42 6.72 -8.36 -2.56
N GLU A 43 6.98 -7.59 -3.61
CA GLU A 43 8.34 -7.36 -4.11
C GLU A 43 9.25 -6.67 -3.10
N ILE A 44 8.75 -5.63 -2.41
CA ILE A 44 9.50 -4.90 -1.39
C ILE A 44 9.85 -5.83 -0.23
N MET A 45 8.91 -6.67 0.22
CA MET A 45 9.15 -7.64 1.29
C MET A 45 10.24 -8.64 0.92
N VAL A 46 10.22 -9.16 -0.31
CA VAL A 46 11.26 -10.06 -0.83
C VAL A 46 12.62 -9.37 -0.84
N ARG A 47 12.70 -8.15 -1.39
CA ARG A 47 13.95 -7.38 -1.43
C ARG A 47 14.49 -7.11 -0.04
N PHE A 48 13.62 -6.74 0.90
CA PHE A 48 14.00 -6.51 2.30
C PHE A 48 14.54 -7.78 2.94
N TYR A 49 13.83 -8.91 2.82
CA TYR A 49 14.26 -10.18 3.38
C TYR A 49 15.60 -10.62 2.78
N ASN A 50 15.75 -10.57 1.47
CA ASN A 50 17.00 -10.94 0.80
C ASN A 50 18.17 -10.04 1.23
N SER A 51 17.92 -8.74 1.43
CA SER A 51 18.93 -7.81 1.97
C SER A 51 19.31 -8.16 3.42
N TYR A 52 18.32 -8.56 4.22
CA TYR A 52 18.55 -9.06 5.59
C TYR A 52 19.37 -10.35 5.59
N VAL A 53 19.06 -11.31 4.71
CA VAL A 53 19.82 -12.56 4.53
C VAL A 53 21.25 -12.29 4.10
N PHE A 54 21.45 -11.38 3.15
CA PHE A 54 22.78 -10.99 2.71
C PHE A 54 23.61 -10.39 3.85
N SER A 55 22.97 -9.55 4.68
CA SER A 55 23.62 -8.89 5.82
C SER A 55 23.82 -9.84 7.01
N ASN A 56 22.98 -10.86 7.13
CA ASN A 56 22.95 -11.83 8.22
C ASN A 56 22.86 -13.25 7.65
N PRO A 57 23.94 -13.78 7.03
CA PRO A 57 23.85 -15.04 6.27
C PRO A 57 23.70 -16.27 7.16
N ILE A 58 24.01 -16.19 8.46
CA ILE A 58 24.09 -17.36 9.35
C ILE A 58 23.18 -17.18 10.58
N ILE A 59 22.37 -18.21 10.85
CA ILE A 59 21.68 -18.40 12.13
C ILE A 59 22.56 -19.29 12.99
N ILE A 60 22.77 -18.88 14.24
CA ILE A 60 23.51 -19.66 15.23
C ILE A 60 22.48 -20.18 16.25
N LEU A 61 22.28 -21.49 16.28
CA LEU A 61 21.44 -22.17 17.27
C LEU A 61 22.33 -22.89 18.27
N MET A 62 22.00 -22.78 19.55
CA MET A 62 22.60 -23.58 20.62
C MET A 62 21.63 -24.68 21.02
N GLU A 63 21.96 -25.93 20.69
CA GLU A 63 21.21 -27.11 21.12
C GLU A 63 22.16 -28.02 21.90
N ASN A 64 21.83 -28.33 23.16
CA ASN A 64 22.58 -29.30 23.99
C ASN A 64 24.10 -29.06 24.01
N LYS A 65 24.54 -27.80 24.20
CA LYS A 65 25.95 -27.38 24.20
C LYS A 65 26.69 -27.50 22.85
N CYS A 66 26.00 -27.90 21.78
CA CYS A 66 26.53 -27.87 20.41
C CYS A 66 26.05 -26.60 19.69
N ILE A 67 26.96 -25.99 18.92
CA ILE A 67 26.65 -24.84 18.07
C ILE A 67 26.28 -25.35 16.68
N LYS A 68 25.03 -25.14 16.26
CA LYS A 68 24.56 -25.41 14.91
C LYS A 68 24.50 -24.09 14.13
N LYS A 69 25.18 -24.05 13.00
CA LYS A 69 25.14 -22.92 12.07
C LYS A 69 24.26 -23.29 10.88
N ILE A 70 23.23 -22.50 10.62
CA ILE A 70 22.32 -22.69 9.49
C ILE A 70 22.45 -21.48 8.58
N ALA A 71 22.73 -21.71 7.29
CA ALA A 71 22.75 -20.65 6.30
C ALA A 71 21.30 -20.22 6.00
N ARG A 72 21.04 -18.91 6.06
CA ARG A 72 19.79 -18.35 5.56
C ARG A 72 19.79 -18.44 4.03
N GLN A 73 18.64 -18.71 3.44
CA GLN A 73 18.47 -18.74 1.98
C GLN A 73 17.69 -17.51 1.54
N THR A 74 18.03 -16.97 0.38
CA THR A 74 17.21 -15.94 -0.27
C THR A 74 15.93 -16.56 -0.81
N ILE A 75 14.86 -15.78 -0.86
CA ILE A 75 13.57 -16.19 -1.41
C ILE A 75 13.25 -15.39 -2.69
N ASN A 76 12.40 -15.93 -3.53
CA ASN A 76 11.81 -15.26 -4.68
C ASN A 76 10.35 -14.85 -4.38
N LEU A 77 9.63 -14.30 -5.36
CA LEU A 77 8.23 -13.89 -5.21
C LEU A 77 7.26 -15.06 -5.05
N GLU A 78 7.55 -16.19 -5.67
CA GLU A 78 6.71 -17.40 -5.63
C GLU A 78 6.73 -18.00 -4.22
N ASP A 79 7.91 -17.99 -3.60
CA ASP A 79 8.13 -18.42 -2.22
C ASP A 79 7.34 -17.57 -1.21
N VAL A 80 7.00 -16.31 -1.53
CA VAL A 80 6.25 -15.42 -0.62
C VAL A 80 4.89 -16.01 -0.27
N GLU A 81 4.23 -16.67 -1.22
CA GLU A 81 2.91 -17.25 -0.98
C GLU A 81 2.98 -18.41 0.02
N ASP A 82 4.11 -19.12 0.06
CA ASP A 82 4.37 -20.21 1.00
C ASP A 82 4.82 -19.70 2.38
N PHE A 83 5.58 -18.60 2.44
CA PHE A 83 6.15 -18.07 3.68
C PHE A 83 5.27 -17.04 4.40
N ILE A 84 4.50 -16.25 3.64
CA ILE A 84 3.70 -15.16 4.18
C ILE A 84 2.23 -15.51 4.03
N ASN A 85 1.60 -15.80 5.17
CA ASN A 85 0.18 -16.04 5.23
C ASN A 85 -0.58 -14.86 4.60
N LYS A 86 -1.44 -15.16 3.63
CA LYS A 86 -2.29 -14.18 2.93
C LYS A 86 -3.05 -13.25 3.87
N ASN A 87 -3.53 -13.75 5.01
CA ASN A 87 -4.21 -12.95 6.02
C ASN A 87 -3.26 -11.92 6.66
N THR A 88 -2.01 -12.29 6.91
CA THR A 88 -0.97 -11.38 7.39
C THR A 88 -0.71 -10.27 6.36
N LEU A 89 -0.66 -10.62 5.08
CA LEU A 89 -0.42 -9.64 4.01
C LEU A 89 -1.60 -8.65 3.85
N LEU A 90 -2.84 -9.14 3.90
CA LEU A 90 -4.04 -8.28 3.91
C LEU A 90 -4.09 -7.39 5.15
N SER A 91 -3.70 -7.92 6.32
CA SER A 91 -3.64 -7.15 7.57
C SER A 91 -2.62 -6.02 7.50
N PHE A 92 -1.43 -6.33 6.97
CA PHE A 92 -0.37 -5.33 6.79
C PHE A 92 -0.76 -4.27 5.77
N TYR A 93 -1.39 -4.66 4.66
CA TYR A 93 -1.88 -3.73 3.65
C TYR A 93 -2.97 -2.80 4.18
N ALA A 94 -3.94 -3.31 4.95
CA ALA A 94 -4.95 -2.47 5.60
C ALA A 94 -4.33 -1.49 6.60
N TRP A 95 -3.33 -1.93 7.38
CA TRP A 95 -2.58 -1.06 8.28
C TRP A 95 -1.84 0.06 7.53
N LEU A 96 -1.19 -0.25 6.40
CA LEU A 96 -0.54 0.77 5.56
C LEU A 96 -1.54 1.83 5.10
N LYS A 97 -2.69 1.40 4.55
CA LYS A 97 -3.73 2.33 4.08
C LYS A 97 -4.34 3.17 5.20
N GLN A 98 -4.49 2.61 6.40
CA GLN A 98 -4.91 3.39 7.56
C GLN A 98 -3.88 4.46 7.93
N ASN A 99 -2.58 4.15 7.95
CA ASN A 99 -1.55 5.13 8.28
C ASN A 99 -1.43 6.24 7.23
N GLU A 100 -1.57 5.90 5.95
CA GLU A 100 -1.67 6.88 4.87
C GLU A 100 -2.87 7.81 5.10
N SER A 101 -4.03 7.25 5.40
CA SER A 101 -5.28 7.99 5.63
C SER A 101 -5.22 8.91 6.85
N VAL A 102 -4.68 8.42 7.97
CA VAL A 102 -4.45 9.22 9.19
C VAL A 102 -3.48 10.37 8.90
N SER A 103 -2.39 10.09 8.17
CA SER A 103 -1.42 11.13 7.77
C SER A 103 -2.03 12.19 6.84
N LEU A 104 -3.09 11.84 6.12
CA LEU A 104 -3.83 12.71 5.20
C LEU A 104 -5.04 13.40 5.85
N GLY A 105 -5.31 13.15 7.14
CA GLY A 105 -6.40 13.82 7.88
C GLY A 105 -7.80 13.33 7.54
N THR A 106 -7.97 12.12 7.01
CA THR A 106 -9.30 11.56 6.71
C THR A 106 -9.85 10.81 7.92
N GLU A 107 -10.92 11.33 8.53
CA GLU A 107 -11.43 10.87 9.84
C GLU A 107 -12.44 9.70 9.78
N ASN A 108 -12.90 9.27 8.61
CA ASN A 108 -13.80 8.12 8.52
C ASN A 108 -13.01 6.83 8.41
N LEU A 109 -12.79 6.20 9.57
CA LEU A 109 -12.09 4.93 9.67
C LEU A 109 -12.99 3.94 10.40
N GLU A 110 -13.55 2.97 9.67
CA GLU A 110 -13.88 1.68 10.30
C GLU A 110 -12.64 1.22 11.08
N SER A 111 -12.83 0.65 12.27
CA SER A 111 -11.68 0.20 13.07
C SER A 111 -10.85 -0.78 12.24
N LEU A 112 -9.52 -0.67 12.30
CA LEU A 112 -8.60 -1.51 11.51
C LEU A 112 -8.96 -2.99 11.60
N ASN A 113 -9.31 -3.46 12.81
CA ASN A 113 -9.72 -4.84 13.05
C ASN A 113 -10.94 -5.25 12.22
N GLN A 114 -11.97 -4.40 12.13
CA GLN A 114 -13.17 -4.67 11.32
C GLN A 114 -12.83 -4.72 9.83
N VAL A 115 -11.98 -3.81 9.35
CA VAL A 115 -11.52 -3.80 7.96
C VAL A 115 -10.74 -5.08 7.64
N VAL A 116 -9.85 -5.49 8.54
CA VAL A 116 -9.05 -6.72 8.41
C VAL A 116 -9.94 -7.96 8.40
N GLU A 117 -10.80 -8.15 9.40
CA GLU A 117 -11.70 -9.30 9.50
C GLU A 117 -12.58 -9.45 8.25
N LYS A 118 -13.16 -8.33 7.81
CA LYS A 118 -14.03 -8.30 6.62
C LYS A 118 -13.26 -8.53 5.33
N SER A 119 -12.04 -7.99 5.21
CA SER A 119 -11.18 -8.25 4.05
C SER A 119 -10.77 -9.71 3.93
N ILE A 120 -10.45 -10.37 5.05
CA ILE A 120 -10.12 -11.80 5.09
C ILE A 120 -11.34 -12.64 4.69
N SER A 121 -12.52 -12.30 5.19
CA SER A 121 -13.78 -12.94 4.80
C SER A 121 -14.10 -12.76 3.31
N ILE A 122 -13.89 -11.56 2.76
CA ILE A 122 -14.04 -11.31 1.32
C ILE A 122 -13.02 -12.12 0.52
N ALA A 123 -11.77 -12.20 0.99
CA ALA A 123 -10.71 -12.92 0.28
C ALA A 123 -10.99 -14.42 0.16
N SER A 124 -11.62 -15.03 1.18
CA SER A 124 -11.94 -16.46 1.18
C SER A 124 -13.13 -16.80 0.28
N VAL A 125 -14.06 -15.86 0.04
CA VAL A 125 -15.26 -16.09 -0.77
C VAL A 125 -15.12 -15.57 -2.21
N LEU A 126 -14.50 -14.40 -2.38
CA LEU A 126 -14.48 -13.63 -3.64
C LEU A 126 -13.08 -13.38 -4.20
N GLY A 127 -12.04 -13.82 -3.49
CA GLY A 127 -10.64 -13.69 -3.93
C GLY A 127 -9.95 -12.40 -3.47
N GLU A 128 -8.63 -12.38 -3.69
CA GLU A 128 -7.70 -11.35 -3.20
C GLU A 128 -8.00 -9.96 -3.76
N GLU A 129 -8.25 -9.88 -5.07
CA GLU A 129 -8.52 -8.61 -5.74
C GLU A 129 -9.73 -7.89 -5.15
N ARG A 130 -10.77 -8.64 -4.75
CA ARG A 130 -11.98 -8.09 -4.13
C ARG A 130 -11.72 -7.62 -2.71
N ALA A 131 -10.89 -8.34 -1.96
CA ALA A 131 -10.47 -7.92 -0.62
C ALA A 131 -9.64 -6.63 -0.67
N ILE A 132 -8.69 -6.53 -1.60
CA ILE A 132 -7.90 -5.32 -1.83
C ILE A 132 -8.80 -4.14 -2.22
N SER A 133 -9.72 -4.36 -3.17
CA SER A 133 -10.68 -3.32 -3.57
C SER A 133 -11.56 -2.87 -2.41
N PHE A 134 -11.93 -3.78 -1.50
CA PHE A 134 -12.67 -3.43 -0.29
C PHE A 134 -11.82 -2.57 0.64
N ILE A 135 -10.58 -2.97 0.95
CA ILE A 135 -9.65 -2.18 1.78
C ILE A 135 -9.53 -0.76 1.19
N ASN A 136 -9.21 -0.63 -0.09
CA ASN A 136 -9.05 0.67 -0.74
C ASN A 136 -10.32 1.53 -0.67
N SER A 137 -11.50 0.92 -0.73
CA SER A 137 -12.78 1.66 -0.63
C SER A 137 -13.01 2.30 0.75
N GLN A 138 -12.45 1.72 1.82
CA GLN A 138 -12.60 2.26 3.18
C GLN A 138 -11.73 3.50 3.42
N TYR A 139 -10.62 3.59 2.69
CA TYR A 139 -9.59 4.62 2.85
C TYR A 139 -9.60 5.64 1.70
N LYS A 140 -10.69 5.72 0.93
CA LYS A 140 -10.79 6.72 -0.15
C LYS A 140 -10.75 8.13 0.42
N VAL A 141 -9.69 8.85 0.07
CA VAL A 141 -9.57 10.27 0.36
C VAL A 141 -10.65 11.00 -0.42
N SER A 142 -11.65 11.54 0.30
CA SER A 142 -12.62 12.47 -0.27
C SER A 142 -11.88 13.77 -0.65
N THR A 143 -11.64 13.97 -1.95
CA THR A 143 -11.05 15.20 -2.52
C THR A 143 -11.90 16.44 -2.23
N LYS A 144 -13.15 16.27 -1.77
CA LYS A 144 -14.05 17.38 -1.40
C LYS A 144 -13.60 18.16 -0.17
N GLN A 145 -12.86 17.57 0.78
CA GLN A 145 -12.40 18.30 1.98
C GLN A 145 -11.26 19.27 1.67
N ARG A 146 -10.41 19.00 0.68
CA ARG A 146 -9.25 19.85 0.33
C ARG A 146 -9.60 21.24 -0.18
N ASN A 147 -10.83 21.46 -0.64
CA ASN A 147 -11.27 22.75 -1.18
C ASN A 147 -11.97 23.65 -0.15
N LEU A 148 -12.25 23.14 1.06
CA LEU A 148 -12.83 23.95 2.14
C LEU A 148 -11.72 24.63 2.97
N ASP A 149 -10.61 23.94 3.24
CA ASP A 149 -9.51 24.50 4.05
C ASP A 149 -8.69 25.60 3.35
N VAL A 150 -8.85 25.77 2.03
CA VAL A 150 -8.19 26.84 1.25
C VAL A 150 -9.09 28.07 1.09
N ALA A 151 -10.40 27.94 1.32
CA ALA A 151 -11.35 29.04 1.15
C ALA A 151 -11.40 30.00 2.35
N ASP A 152 -10.97 29.56 3.55
CA ASP A 152 -11.10 30.33 4.79
C ASP A 152 -9.87 31.18 5.17
N ASN A 153 -8.87 31.30 4.29
CA ASN A 153 -7.79 32.27 4.46
C ASN A 153 -7.67 33.21 3.24
N PRO A 154 -8.57 34.20 3.10
CA PRO A 154 -8.22 35.39 2.34
C PRO A 154 -7.20 36.18 3.18
N SER A 155 -5.92 35.93 2.88
CA SER A 155 -4.81 36.75 3.36
C SER A 155 -5.13 38.24 3.17
N SER A 156 -5.25 38.93 4.30
CA SER A 156 -5.28 40.39 4.42
C SER A 156 -3.86 40.96 4.36
#